data_AF-K2D3A3-F1
#
_entry.id   AF-K2D3A3-F1
#
_cell.length_a   1.000
_cell.length_b   1.000
_cell.length_c   1.000
_cell.angle_alpha   90.00
_cell.angle_beta   90.00
_cell.angle_gamma   90.00
#
_symmetry.space_group_name_H-M   'P 1'
#
loop_
_entity.id
_entity.type
_entity.pdbx_description
1 polymer ?
#
loop_
_entity_poly.entity_id
_entity_poly.type
_entity_poly.pdbx_seq_one_letter_code
_entity_poly.pdbx_strand_id
1 'polypeptide(L)'
;MILTGLLSLLQILFLPGLIFNAFIKKETGILYRLSFTIAFSMLFNFLYTVILVSLHLFVFKLLLITILVEFVIILIIYWKVIFQPIGKISSSIVTKITHSLARYFECDSGNQTTKQILKVIKIIALLLASITVGWVIVDFVKQIGSVFGYWDSVISYNRWATEWAQGLFPTGACEYPQLLPTNWSLTYVLTQSQVGIFAKLVQGIFP
;
A
#
# COMPACT_ATOMS: atom_id res chain seq x y z
N MET A 1 9.37 -2.22 -19.29
CA MET A 1 9.95 -2.51 -17.96
C MET A 1 9.61 -1.44 -16.93
N ILE A 2 10.04 -0.17 -17.06
CA ILE A 2 9.77 0.85 -16.03
C ILE A 2 8.27 1.13 -15.86
N LEU A 3 7.57 1.43 -16.97
CA LEU A 3 6.14 1.74 -16.92
C LEU A 3 5.31 0.59 -16.33
N THR A 4 5.56 -0.64 -16.76
CA THR A 4 4.86 -1.82 -16.25
C THR A 4 5.23 -2.16 -14.80
N GLY A 5 6.46 -1.84 -14.38
CA GLY A 5 6.86 -1.88 -12.98
C GLY A 5 6.10 -0.87 -12.12
N LEU A 6 5.96 0.38 -12.58
CA LEU A 6 5.13 1.38 -11.89
C LEU A 6 3.65 0.96 -11.83
N LEU A 7 3.11 0.41 -12.92
CA LEU A 7 1.76 -0.16 -12.94
C LEU A 7 1.60 -1.30 -11.92
N SER A 8 2.62 -2.15 -11.77
CA SER A 8 2.59 -3.21 -10.76
C SER A 8 2.55 -2.66 -9.34
N LEU A 9 3.26 -1.57 -9.05
CA LEU A 9 3.19 -0.90 -7.74
C LEU A 9 1.80 -0.32 -7.48
N LEU A 10 1.18 0.29 -8.50
CA LEU A 10 -0.19 0.79 -8.38
C LEU A 10 -1.19 -0.35 -8.16
N GLN A 11 -1.04 -1.45 -8.90
CA GLN A 11 -1.87 -2.64 -8.72
C GLN A 11 -1.74 -3.19 -7.31
N ILE A 12 -0.51 -3.39 -6.82
CA ILE A 12 -0.24 -3.96 -5.50
C ILE A 12 -0.80 -3.06 -4.39
N LEU A 13 -0.56 -1.76 -4.45
CA LEU A 13 -0.77 -0.85 -3.32
C LEU A 13 -2.11 -0.12 -3.33
N PHE A 14 -2.74 0.08 -4.49
CA PHE A 14 -3.85 1.03 -4.58
C PHE A 14 -5.08 0.51 -5.32
N LEU A 15 -4.96 -0.09 -6.50
CA LEU A 15 -6.10 -0.21 -7.43
C LEU A 15 -7.31 -0.99 -6.84
N PRO A 16 -7.20 -2.28 -6.48
CA PRO A 16 -8.33 -2.99 -5.85
C PRO A 16 -8.78 -2.36 -4.54
N GLY A 17 -7.83 -1.82 -3.76
CA GLY A 17 -8.09 -1.17 -2.49
C GLY A 17 -8.95 0.09 -2.61
N LEU A 18 -8.71 0.90 -3.64
CA LEU A 18 -9.47 2.14 -3.92
C LEU A 18 -10.91 1.80 -4.31
N ILE A 19 -11.10 0.76 -5.13
CA ILE A 19 -12.43 0.26 -5.48
C ILE A 19 -13.16 -0.17 -4.21
N PHE A 20 -12.51 -0.96 -3.34
CA PHE A 20 -13.11 -1.43 -2.10
C PHE A 20 -13.43 -0.29 -1.12
N ASN A 21 -12.54 0.69 -1.00
CA ASN A 21 -12.72 1.85 -0.13
C ASN A 21 -13.96 2.69 -0.53
N ALA A 22 -14.39 2.65 -1.79
CA ALA A 22 -15.64 3.28 -2.22
C ALA A 22 -16.90 2.66 -1.60
N PHE A 23 -16.85 1.38 -1.23
CA PHE A 23 -17.96 0.66 -0.59
C PHE A 23 -17.96 0.82 0.94
N ILE A 24 -16.81 1.13 1.55
CA ILE A 24 -16.73 1.38 2.99
C ILE A 24 -17.26 2.78 3.30
N LYS A 25 -18.57 2.86 3.57
CA LYS A 25 -19.21 4.07 4.09
C LYS A 25 -18.75 4.32 5.52
N LYS A 26 -17.70 5.14 5.73
CA LYS A 26 -17.39 5.69 7.06
C LYS A 26 -16.57 6.97 7.04
N GLU A 27 -16.84 7.84 8.01
CA GLU A 27 -16.13 9.09 8.31
C GLU A 27 -14.76 8.83 8.95
N THR A 28 -13.93 8.04 8.29
CA THR A 28 -12.58 7.75 8.75
C THR A 28 -11.60 8.77 8.20
N GLY A 29 -10.58 9.11 9.00
CA GLY A 29 -9.51 10.01 8.60
C GLY A 29 -8.75 9.50 7.37
N ILE A 30 -8.06 10.42 6.69
CA ILE A 30 -7.33 10.11 5.45
C ILE A 30 -6.30 9.00 5.62
N LEU A 31 -5.57 8.99 6.74
CA LEU A 31 -4.56 7.96 7.03
C LEU A 31 -5.19 6.57 7.17
N TYR A 32 -6.32 6.48 7.88
CA TYR A 32 -7.04 5.21 8.02
C TYR A 32 -7.51 4.69 6.66
N ARG A 33 -8.05 5.56 5.80
CA ARG A 33 -8.46 5.20 4.44
C ARG A 33 -7.28 4.73 3.59
N LEU A 34 -6.13 5.37 3.72
CA LEU A 34 -4.91 4.98 3.02
C LEU A 34 -4.43 3.60 3.47
N SER A 35 -4.36 3.35 4.78
CA SER A 35 -3.98 2.05 5.33
C SER A 35 -4.93 0.94 4.89
N PHE A 36 -6.25 1.21 4.90
CA PHE A 36 -7.25 0.27 4.39
C PHE A 36 -7.09 0.01 2.90
N THR A 37 -6.87 1.06 2.11
CA THR A 37 -6.63 0.94 0.67
C THR A 37 -5.45 0.00 0.40
N ILE A 38 -4.32 0.21 1.06
CA ILE A 38 -3.12 -0.62 0.87
C ILE A 38 -3.37 -2.07 1.32
N ALA A 39 -3.92 -2.27 2.51
CA ALA A 39 -4.14 -3.60 3.07
C ALA A 39 -5.13 -4.43 2.20
N PHE A 40 -6.25 -3.83 1.82
CA PHE A 40 -7.24 -4.51 0.98
C PHE A 40 -6.75 -4.70 -0.45
N SER A 41 -5.97 -3.77 -1.00
CA SER A 41 -5.33 -3.95 -2.31
C SER A 41 -4.47 -5.21 -2.33
N MET A 42 -3.59 -5.38 -1.33
CA MET A 42 -2.75 -6.58 -1.23
C MET A 42 -3.56 -7.87 -1.04
N LEU A 43 -4.61 -7.83 -0.22
CA LEU A 43 -5.48 -8.98 0.01
C LEU A 43 -6.22 -9.41 -1.26
N PHE A 44 -6.83 -8.45 -1.98
CA PHE A 44 -7.54 -8.76 -3.22
C PHE A 44 -6.61 -9.26 -4.31
N ASN A 45 -5.42 -8.67 -4.45
CA ASN A 45 -4.42 -9.19 -5.38
C ASN A 45 -3.98 -10.61 -5.02
N PHE A 46 -3.82 -10.91 -3.73
CA PHE A 46 -3.50 -12.28 -3.29
C PHE A 46 -4.59 -13.26 -3.70
N LEU A 47 -5.85 -12.98 -3.34
CA LEU A 47 -6.98 -13.84 -3.70
C LEU A 47 -7.12 -13.99 -5.22
N TYR A 48 -6.95 -12.89 -5.95
CA TYR A 48 -7.01 -12.86 -7.40
C TYR A 48 -5.93 -13.73 -8.04
N THR A 49 -4.67 -13.57 -7.63
CA THR A 49 -3.55 -14.37 -8.14
C THR A 49 -3.73 -15.84 -7.82
N VAL A 50 -4.19 -16.21 -6.62
CA VAL A 50 -4.50 -17.61 -6.27
C VAL A 50 -5.51 -18.23 -7.24
N ILE A 51 -6.58 -17.50 -7.58
CA ILE A 51 -7.58 -17.94 -8.55
C ILE A 51 -6.94 -18.10 -9.94
N LEU A 52 -6.19 -17.10 -10.41
CA LEU A 52 -5.56 -17.15 -11.73
C LEU A 52 -4.56 -18.29 -11.87
N VAL A 53 -3.76 -18.54 -10.84
CA VAL A 53 -2.76 -19.62 -10.81
C VAL A 53 -3.46 -20.97 -10.82
N SER A 54 -4.52 -21.13 -10.02
CA SER A 54 -5.34 -22.36 -9.99
C SER A 54 -5.95 -22.71 -11.34
N LEU A 55 -6.28 -21.68 -12.15
CA LEU A 55 -6.86 -21.83 -13.48
C LEU A 55 -5.81 -21.84 -14.60
N HIS A 56 -4.51 -21.72 -14.29
CA HIS A 56 -3.42 -21.55 -15.25
C HIS A 56 -3.61 -20.32 -16.18
N LEU A 57 -4.22 -19.26 -15.67
CA LEU A 57 -4.50 -18.00 -16.38
C LEU A 57 -3.63 -16.82 -15.92
N PHE A 58 -2.64 -17.05 -15.05
CA PHE A 58 -1.77 -16.00 -14.52
C PHE A 58 -0.72 -15.52 -15.54
N VAL A 59 -1.18 -14.74 -16.52
CA VAL A 59 -0.39 -14.26 -17.65
C VAL A 59 -0.48 -12.74 -17.81
N PHE A 60 0.55 -12.15 -18.44
CA PHE A 60 0.66 -10.70 -18.67
C PHE A 60 -0.61 -10.05 -19.23
N LYS A 61 -1.20 -10.65 -20.27
CA LYS A 61 -2.38 -10.10 -20.96
C LYS A 61 -3.58 -9.96 -20.03
N LEU A 62 -3.82 -10.97 -19.19
CA LEU A 62 -4.97 -10.95 -18.28
C LEU A 62 -4.78 -9.91 -17.18
N LEU A 63 -3.57 -9.81 -16.61
CA LEU A 63 -3.26 -8.76 -15.62
C LEU A 63 -3.44 -7.35 -16.18
N LEU A 64 -3.02 -7.10 -17.43
CA LEU A 64 -3.19 -5.80 -18.06
C LEU A 64 -4.67 -5.46 -18.27
N ILE A 65 -5.49 -6.44 -18.65
CA ILE A 65 -6.95 -6.27 -18.78
C ILE A 65 -7.56 -5.94 -17.41
N THR A 66 -7.17 -6.64 -16.35
CA THR A 66 -7.64 -6.36 -14.98
C THR A 66 -7.30 -4.95 -14.56
N ILE A 67 -6.04 -4.53 -14.70
CA ILE A 67 -5.60 -3.18 -14.38
C ILE A 67 -6.43 -2.14 -15.14
N LEU A 68 -6.67 -2.35 -16.44
CA LEU A 68 -7.46 -1.43 -17.26
C LEU A 68 -8.91 -1.33 -16.76
N VAL A 69 -9.55 -2.46 -16.48
CA VAL A 69 -10.92 -2.51 -15.94
C VAL A 69 -10.99 -1.80 -14.59
N GLU A 70 -10.04 -2.07 -13.69
CA GLU A 70 -9.98 -1.40 -12.38
C GLU A 70 -9.79 0.11 -12.51
N PHE A 71 -8.92 0.57 -13.42
CA PHE A 71 -8.76 1.99 -13.72
C PHE A 71 -10.05 2.64 -14.21
N VAL A 72 -10.78 1.98 -15.11
CA VAL A 72 -12.08 2.48 -15.61
C VAL A 72 -13.09 2.56 -14.47
N ILE A 73 -13.17 1.54 -13.61
CA ILE A 73 -14.05 1.53 -12.45
C ILE A 73 -13.70 2.69 -11.50
N ILE A 74 -12.43 2.89 -11.17
CA ILE A 74 -11.97 3.98 -10.31
C ILE A 74 -12.31 5.34 -10.93
N LEU A 75 -12.10 5.51 -12.25
CA LEU A 75 -12.43 6.75 -12.95
C LEU A 75 -13.94 7.05 -12.85
N ILE A 76 -14.80 6.04 -12.99
CA ILE A 76 -16.25 6.18 -12.85
C ILE A 76 -16.62 6.55 -11.41
N ILE A 77 -16.10 5.82 -10.41
CA ILE A 77 -16.41 6.04 -8.99
C ILE A 77 -15.96 7.42 -8.52
N TYR A 78 -14.76 7.84 -8.91
CA TYR A 78 -14.11 9.06 -8.43
C TYR A 78 -14.20 10.23 -9.41
N TRP A 79 -14.97 10.12 -10.50
CA TRP A 79 -15.11 11.15 -11.54
C TRP A 79 -15.32 12.55 -10.96
N LYS A 80 -16.29 12.70 -10.05
CA LYS A 80 -16.62 13.99 -9.44
C LYS A 80 -15.51 14.56 -8.56
N VAL A 81 -14.61 13.74 -8.05
CA VAL A 81 -13.48 14.20 -7.21
C VAL A 81 -12.29 14.57 -8.10
N ILE A 82 -12.02 13.77 -9.14
CA ILE A 82 -10.90 13.98 -10.06
C ILE A 82 -11.04 15.30 -10.83
N PHE A 83 -12.26 15.64 -11.27
CA PHE A 83 -12.52 16.87 -12.05
C PHE A 83 -12.82 18.10 -11.20
N GLN A 84 -12.58 18.07 -9.89
CA GLN A 84 -12.67 19.28 -9.06
C GLN A 84 -11.46 20.18 -9.25
N PRO A 85 -11.63 21.52 -9.17
CA PRO A 85 -10.51 22.45 -9.20
C PRO A 85 -9.52 22.17 -8.06
N ILE A 86 -8.23 22.07 -8.39
CA ILE A 86 -7.13 21.74 -7.45
C ILE A 86 -7.16 22.64 -6.20
N GLY A 87 -7.52 23.92 -6.35
CA GLY A 87 -7.62 24.88 -5.24
C GLY A 87 -8.65 24.52 -4.16
N LYS A 88 -9.73 23.81 -4.49
CA LYS A 88 -10.73 23.34 -3.52
C LYS A 88 -10.26 22.10 -2.76
N ILE A 89 -9.48 21.24 -3.41
CA ILE A 89 -8.94 20.01 -2.80
C ILE A 89 -7.90 20.36 -1.75
N SER A 90 -6.94 21.25 -2.09
CA SER A 90 -5.86 21.66 -1.19
C SER A 90 -6.39 22.32 0.08
N SER A 91 -7.30 23.29 -0.05
CA SER A 91 -7.89 23.98 1.09
C SER A 91 -8.72 23.04 1.98
N SER A 92 -9.41 22.05 1.41
CA SER A 92 -10.14 21.04 2.19
C SER A 92 -9.22 20.11 2.99
N ILE A 93 -8.07 19.70 2.41
CA ILE A 93 -7.10 18.86 3.12
C ILE A 93 -6.45 19.64 4.27
N VAL A 94 -5.99 20.87 4.00
CA VAL A 94 -5.36 21.72 5.02
C VAL A 94 -6.33 21.97 6.18
N THR A 95 -7.58 22.36 5.90
CA THR A 95 -8.58 22.61 6.95
C THR A 95 -8.92 21.36 7.76
N LYS A 96 -8.96 20.18 7.13
CA LYS A 96 -9.15 18.91 7.86
C LYS A 96 -7.96 18.59 8.77
N ILE A 97 -6.73 18.78 8.29
CA ILE A 97 -5.52 18.54 9.08
C ILE A 97 -5.45 19.50 10.26
N THR A 98 -5.67 20.81 10.03
CA THR A 98 -5.66 21.79 11.12
C THR A 98 -6.74 21.51 12.15
N HIS A 99 -7.95 21.14 11.71
CA HIS A 99 -9.03 20.75 12.62
C HIS A 99 -8.70 19.47 13.41
N SER A 100 -8.14 18.44 12.77
CA SER A 100 -7.73 17.20 13.46
C SER A 100 -6.62 17.46 14.48
N LEU A 101 -5.63 18.31 14.16
CA LEU A 101 -4.59 18.71 15.10
C LEU A 101 -5.17 19.52 16.27
N ALA A 102 -6.08 20.46 16.00
CA ALA A 102 -6.75 21.23 17.03
C ALA A 102 -7.51 20.31 18.02
N ARG A 103 -8.32 19.38 17.52
CA ARG A 103 -9.02 18.38 18.35
C ARG A 103 -8.05 17.49 19.12
N TYR A 104 -6.93 17.10 18.52
CA TYR A 104 -5.93 16.29 19.21
C TYR A 104 -5.37 17.02 20.43
N PHE A 105 -5.18 18.34 20.36
CA PHE A 105 -4.69 19.16 21.47
C PHE A 105 -5.78 19.61 22.46
N GLU A 106 -7.07 19.49 22.12
CA GLU A 106 -8.16 19.70 23.07
C GLU A 106 -8.12 18.64 24.19
N CYS A 107 -8.17 19.10 25.44
CA CYS A 107 -8.13 18.26 26.63
C CYS A 107 -9.33 18.60 27.53
N ASP A 108 -10.29 17.69 27.59
CA ASP A 108 -11.53 17.83 28.37
C ASP A 108 -11.38 17.25 29.78
N SER A 109 -10.40 17.75 30.54
CA SER A 109 -10.19 17.36 31.95
C SER A 109 -10.64 18.47 32.92
N GLY A 110 -11.26 18.12 34.05
CA GLY A 110 -11.66 19.10 35.07
C GLY A 110 -10.49 19.76 35.83
N ASN A 111 -9.30 19.15 35.85
CA ASN A 111 -8.17 19.63 36.68
C ASN A 111 -7.01 20.21 35.83
N GLN A 112 -6.57 21.43 36.14
CA GLN A 112 -5.58 22.18 35.36
C GLN A 112 -4.21 21.47 35.26
N THR A 113 -3.77 20.79 36.32
CA THR A 113 -2.52 20.02 36.33
C THR A 113 -2.58 18.82 35.39
N THR A 114 -3.68 18.07 35.43
CA THR A 114 -3.89 16.92 34.52
C THR A 114 -3.98 17.35 33.05
N LYS A 115 -4.56 18.52 32.74
CA LYS A 115 -4.55 19.06 31.37
C LYS A 115 -3.13 19.31 30.86
N GLN A 116 -2.27 19.90 31.69
CA GLN A 116 -0.88 20.17 31.31
C GLN A 116 -0.09 18.88 31.09
N ILE A 117 -0.22 17.90 31.99
CA ILE A 117 0.45 16.59 31.85
C ILE A 117 -0.01 15.88 30.58
N LEU A 118 -1.32 15.80 30.33
CA LEU A 118 -1.85 15.17 29.11
C LEU A 118 -1.37 15.87 27.84
N LYS A 119 -1.27 17.21 27.85
CA LYS A 119 -0.73 17.97 26.71
C LYS A 119 0.73 17.61 26.43
N VAL A 120 1.57 17.50 27.47
CA VAL A 120 2.97 17.08 27.33
C VAL A 120 3.07 15.66 26.76
N ILE A 121 2.29 14.72 27.30
CA ILE A 121 2.24 13.34 26.80
C ILE A 121 1.84 13.31 25.32
N LYS A 122 0.80 14.06 24.93
CA LYS A 122 0.34 14.16 23.54
C LYS A 122 1.41 14.72 22.60
N ILE A 123 2.17 15.73 23.03
CA ILE A 123 3.28 16.31 22.25
C ILE A 123 4.40 15.28 22.09
N ILE A 124 4.81 14.60 23.17
CA ILE A 124 5.85 13.56 23.11
C ILE A 124 5.41 12.43 22.18
N ALA A 125 4.17 11.97 22.30
CA ALA A 125 3.62 10.93 21.43
C ALA A 125 3.63 11.35 19.95
N LEU A 126 3.25 12.60 19.65
CA LEU A 126 3.28 13.13 18.28
C LEU A 126 4.71 13.22 17.73
N LEU A 127 5.67 13.63 18.57
CA LEU A 127 7.08 13.72 18.20
C LEU A 127 7.66 12.33 17.91
N LEU A 128 7.40 11.34 18.77
CA LEU A 128 7.82 9.96 18.55
C LEU A 128 7.21 9.39 17.27
N ALA A 129 5.89 9.57 17.06
CA ALA A 129 5.22 9.13 15.84
C ALA A 129 5.84 9.77 14.58
N SER A 130 6.18 11.06 14.64
CA SER A 130 6.80 11.79 13.53
C SER A 130 8.22 11.26 13.23
N ILE A 131 9.00 10.96 14.27
CA ILE A 131 10.32 10.33 14.13
C ILE A 131 10.18 8.96 13.46
N THR A 132 9.27 8.12 13.94
CA THR A 132 9.04 6.78 13.36
C THR A 132 8.65 6.86 11.88
N VAL A 133 7.72 7.75 11.52
CA VAL A 133 7.35 7.97 10.11
C VAL A 133 8.54 8.45 9.29
N GLY A 134 9.34 9.38 9.82
CA GLY A 134 10.55 9.87 9.15
C GLY A 134 11.57 8.76 8.90
N TRP A 135 11.79 7.88 9.88
CA TRP A 135 12.67 6.71 9.75
C TRP A 135 12.18 5.75 8.66
N VAL A 136 10.89 5.41 8.66
CA VAL A 136 10.30 4.55 7.61
C VAL A 136 10.46 5.15 6.22
N ILE A 137 10.26 6.47 6.07
CA ILE A 137 10.46 7.16 4.80
C ILE A 137 11.94 7.08 4.37
N VAL A 138 12.87 7.32 5.28
CA VAL A 138 14.31 7.25 5.00
C VAL A 138 14.69 5.83 4.55
N ASP A 139 14.21 4.81 5.25
CA ASP A 139 14.50 3.43 4.89
C ASP A 139 13.85 3.03 3.56
N PHE A 140 12.62 3.48 3.28
CA PHE A 140 11.99 3.31 1.97
C PHE A 140 12.83 3.94 0.84
N VAL A 141 13.30 5.18 1.03
CA VAL A 141 14.14 5.88 0.03
C VAL A 141 15.45 5.13 -0.21
N LYS A 142 16.07 4.57 0.83
CA LYS A 142 17.28 3.74 0.68
C LYS A 142 17.04 2.48 -0.15
N GLN A 143 15.80 2.00 -0.27
CA GLN A 143 15.46 0.85 -1.13
C GLN A 143 15.27 1.22 -2.61
N ILE A 144 15.18 2.51 -2.95
CA ILE A 144 14.97 2.92 -4.34
C ILE A 144 16.21 2.56 -5.17
N GLY A 145 16.01 1.71 -6.17
CA GLY A 145 17.08 1.22 -7.04
C GLY A 145 17.94 0.11 -6.44
N SER A 146 17.62 -0.37 -5.23
CA SER A 146 18.30 -1.51 -4.62
C SER A 146 17.67 -2.84 -5.05
N VAL A 147 18.37 -3.95 -4.79
CA VAL A 147 17.89 -5.32 -4.97
C VAL A 147 17.89 -6.05 -3.63
N PHE A 148 17.30 -7.24 -3.59
CA PHE A 148 17.34 -8.09 -2.40
C PHE A 148 18.79 -8.47 -2.05
N GLY A 149 19.27 -8.06 -0.87
CA GLY A 149 20.63 -8.31 -0.40
C GLY A 149 20.73 -9.29 0.77
N TYR A 150 19.60 -9.76 1.32
CA TYR A 150 19.57 -10.56 2.55
C TYR A 150 18.87 -11.91 2.34
N TRP A 151 19.32 -12.92 3.08
CA TRP A 151 18.96 -14.34 2.98
C TRP A 151 17.46 -14.59 2.70
N ASP A 152 16.57 -14.35 3.67
CA ASP A 152 15.13 -14.62 3.51
C ASP A 152 14.52 -13.86 2.33
N SER A 153 14.94 -12.62 2.11
CA SER A 153 14.40 -11.81 1.01
C SER A 153 14.77 -12.38 -0.36
N VAL A 154 15.93 -13.03 -0.50
CA VAL A 154 16.42 -13.63 -1.75
C VAL A 154 15.96 -15.09 -1.90
N ILE A 155 16.24 -15.93 -0.90
CA ILE A 155 16.09 -17.40 -0.98
C ILE A 155 14.63 -17.83 -0.78
N SER A 156 13.89 -17.07 0.01
CA SER A 156 12.53 -17.41 0.42
C SER A 156 11.54 -16.56 -0.36
N TYR A 157 11.38 -15.28 0.01
CA TYR A 157 10.32 -14.42 -0.53
C TYR A 157 10.46 -14.16 -2.03
N ASN A 158 11.66 -13.85 -2.52
CA ASN A 158 11.87 -13.61 -3.93
C ASN A 158 11.72 -14.89 -4.77
N ARG A 159 12.28 -16.01 -4.32
CA ARG A 159 12.10 -17.31 -4.98
C ARG A 159 10.61 -17.66 -5.10
N TRP A 160 9.86 -17.60 -4.00
CA TRP A 160 8.41 -17.87 -4.04
C TRP A 160 7.67 -16.89 -4.95
N ALA A 161 8.05 -15.61 -4.96
CA ALA A 161 7.45 -14.64 -5.87
C ALA A 161 7.70 -15.00 -7.36
N THR A 162 8.88 -15.54 -7.68
CA THR A 162 9.16 -16.04 -9.04
C THR A 162 8.39 -17.31 -9.38
N GLU A 163 8.18 -18.22 -8.42
CA GLU A 163 7.35 -19.42 -8.60
C GLU A 163 5.88 -19.03 -8.86
N TRP A 164 5.34 -18.11 -8.06
CA TRP A 164 4.03 -17.51 -8.31
C TRP A 164 3.94 -16.88 -9.71
N ALA A 165 4.97 -16.13 -10.14
CA ALA A 165 5.01 -15.48 -11.45
C ALA A 165 5.02 -16.47 -12.63
N GLN A 166 5.47 -17.70 -12.40
CA GLN A 166 5.42 -18.78 -13.38
C GLN A 166 4.06 -19.50 -13.42
N GLY A 167 3.09 -19.07 -12.61
CA GLY A 167 1.80 -19.75 -12.49
C GLY A 167 1.90 -21.03 -11.67
N LEU A 168 2.84 -21.11 -10.73
CA LEU A 168 3.04 -22.26 -9.84
C LEU A 168 2.76 -21.87 -8.39
N PHE A 169 2.20 -22.79 -7.62
CA PHE A 169 2.18 -22.66 -6.17
C PHE A 169 3.59 -22.90 -5.61
N PRO A 170 4.04 -22.10 -4.63
CA PRO A 170 5.41 -22.16 -4.16
C PRO A 170 5.70 -23.45 -3.41
N THR A 171 6.90 -23.97 -3.61
CA THR A 171 7.36 -25.22 -2.97
C THR A 171 8.34 -24.95 -1.85
N GLY A 172 8.28 -25.74 -0.78
CA GLY A 172 9.10 -25.55 0.41
C GLY A 172 8.82 -24.21 1.12
N ALA A 173 7.60 -23.69 0.99
CA ALA A 173 7.14 -22.49 1.70
C ALA A 173 6.75 -22.79 3.16
N CYS A 174 6.46 -24.05 3.50
CA CYS A 174 6.01 -24.46 4.83
C CYS A 174 4.87 -23.55 5.34
N GLU A 175 5.06 -22.92 6.50
CA GLU A 175 4.09 -22.02 7.15
C GLU A 175 4.34 -20.53 6.84
N TYR A 176 5.25 -20.21 5.92
CA TYR A 176 5.59 -18.81 5.64
C TYR A 176 4.41 -18.06 4.99
N PRO A 177 4.14 -16.81 5.42
CA PRO A 177 3.08 -15.99 4.84
C PRO A 177 3.29 -15.74 3.33
N GLN A 178 2.28 -16.08 2.52
CA GLN A 178 2.35 -15.94 1.07
C GLN A 178 1.77 -14.64 0.51
N LEU A 179 1.29 -13.73 1.36
CA LEU A 179 0.73 -12.45 0.92
C LEU A 179 1.76 -11.61 0.14
N LEU A 180 2.98 -11.47 0.68
CA LEU A 180 4.04 -10.67 0.03
C LEU A 180 4.57 -11.32 -1.26
N PRO A 181 4.99 -12.61 -1.28
CA PRO A 181 5.47 -13.25 -2.51
C PRO A 181 4.45 -13.19 -3.65
N THR A 182 3.17 -13.44 -3.33
CA THR A 182 2.09 -13.40 -4.31
C THR A 182 1.91 -12.01 -4.90
N ASN A 183 1.97 -10.95 -4.08
CA ASN A 183 1.92 -9.57 -4.58
C ASN A 183 3.15 -9.21 -5.41
N TRP A 184 4.36 -9.61 -4.98
CA TRP A 184 5.59 -9.36 -5.73
C TRP A 184 5.60 -10.06 -7.09
N SER A 185 4.94 -11.21 -7.22
CA SER A 185 4.82 -11.92 -8.48
C SER A 185 4.19 -11.09 -9.60
N LEU A 186 3.29 -10.16 -9.27
CA LEU A 186 2.70 -9.22 -10.24
C LEU A 186 3.78 -8.37 -10.91
N THR A 187 4.82 -7.99 -10.17
CA THR A 187 5.94 -7.21 -10.71
C THR A 187 6.69 -8.02 -11.78
N TYR A 188 6.91 -9.32 -11.55
CA TYR A 188 7.61 -10.21 -12.48
C TYR A 188 6.78 -10.48 -13.74
N VAL A 189 5.49 -10.77 -13.59
CA VAL A 189 4.61 -11.00 -14.74
C VAL A 189 4.48 -9.74 -15.61
N LEU A 190 4.33 -8.55 -15.00
CA LEU A 190 4.15 -7.29 -15.71
C LEU A 190 5.44 -6.73 -16.33
N THR A 191 6.58 -6.90 -15.66
CA THR A 191 7.86 -6.42 -16.19
C THR A 191 8.49 -7.39 -17.18
N GLN A 192 8.08 -8.67 -17.17
CA GLN A 192 8.73 -9.77 -17.91
C GLN A 192 10.23 -9.83 -17.65
N SER A 193 10.64 -9.44 -16.45
CA SER A 193 12.03 -9.34 -16.02
C SER A 193 12.19 -10.08 -14.71
N GLN A 194 13.38 -10.63 -14.46
CA GLN A 194 13.73 -11.23 -13.17
C GLN A 194 14.32 -10.18 -12.20
N VAL A 195 14.40 -8.92 -12.64
CA VAL A 195 14.98 -7.84 -11.84
C VAL A 195 14.01 -7.43 -10.73
N GLY A 196 14.32 -7.83 -9.51
CA GLY A 196 13.48 -7.62 -8.31
C GLY A 196 13.43 -6.20 -7.75
N ILE A 197 13.80 -5.16 -8.52
CA ILE A 197 13.81 -3.76 -8.03
C ILE A 197 12.41 -3.32 -7.59
N PHE A 198 11.37 -3.62 -8.39
CA PHE A 198 9.99 -3.23 -8.04
C PHE A 198 9.43 -4.05 -6.88
N ALA A 199 9.75 -5.35 -6.81
CA ALA A 199 9.40 -6.19 -5.66
C ALA A 199 10.07 -5.67 -4.37
N LYS A 200 11.34 -5.28 -4.45
CA LYS A 200 12.10 -4.71 -3.33
C LYS A 200 11.52 -3.38 -2.85
N LEU A 201 11.06 -2.53 -3.76
CA LEU A 201 10.36 -1.28 -3.42
C LEU A 201 9.11 -1.53 -2.58
N VAL A 202 8.33 -2.58 -2.89
CA VAL A 202 7.16 -2.95 -2.08
C VAL A 202 7.58 -3.40 -0.68
N GLN A 203 8.71 -4.09 -0.54
CA GLN A 203 9.25 -4.46 0.78
C GLN A 203 9.52 -3.22 1.65
N GLY A 204 9.99 -2.11 1.08
CA GLY A 204 10.27 -0.89 1.85
C GLY A 204 9.03 -0.26 2.53
N ILE A 205 7.82 -0.64 2.11
CA ILE A 205 6.56 -0.20 2.74
C ILE A 205 6.22 -1.08 3.95
N PHE A 206 6.77 -2.30 4.01
CA PHE A 206 6.57 -3.30 5.05
C PHE A 206 7.94 -3.78 5.57
N PRO A 207 8.66 -2.91 6.31
CA PRO A 207 9.98 -3.23 6.86
C PRO A 207 9.95 -4.40 7.85
#